data_AF-A0A9K3GKQ4-F1
#
_entry.id   AF-A0A9K3GKQ4-F1
#
_cell.length_a   1.000
_cell.length_b   1.000
_cell.length_c   1.000
_cell.angle_alpha   90.00
_cell.angle_beta   90.00
_cell.angle_gamma   90.00
#
_symmetry.space_group_name_H-M   'P 1'
#
loop_
_entity.id
_entity.type
_entity.pdbx_description
1 polymer ?
#
loop_
_entity_poly.entity_id
_entity_poly.type
_entity_poly.pdbx_seq_one_letter_code
_entity_poly.pdbx_strand_id
1 'polypeptide(L)'
;VTGTTESGETVDLFLKAMPKGSRIDATREVSFYAAVRRGEVPGVSGVCPLVLSEEADYETGKMEVLMEDLAASGCIGLNFICGNQIWGVPEEKREKIHDTTYDVVEGAFIAGARMHAATWCDPKVMALKWLKGVRFFDGSGQAVWQKGLDDCRALWARGKERFATEDGLTLSPKLERIMDQSLAAASFESMHAHITDPSTPFALCHGDFHAANMFLRPQPTPYTPCPEAMADRLVYVDWSEVGVWEPVTELAQMIMSDTRPEIMDQSRTLVETYQLHV
;
A
#
# COMPACT_ATOMS: atom_id res chain seq x y z
N VAL A 1 23.76 -4.49 8.92
CA VAL A 1 24.89 -4.46 7.94
C VAL A 1 24.94 -3.03 7.42
N THR A 2 26.11 -2.48 7.09
CA THR A 2 26.16 -1.13 6.50
C THR A 2 26.39 -1.22 4.99
N GLY A 3 25.79 -0.29 4.25
CA GLY A 3 25.99 -0.11 2.82
C GLY A 3 26.44 1.31 2.50
N THR A 4 26.84 1.56 1.26
CA THR A 4 27.21 2.90 0.78
C THR A 4 26.32 3.28 -0.40
N THR A 5 25.72 4.48 -0.34
CA THR A 5 24.91 5.04 -1.43
C THR A 5 25.78 5.44 -2.63
N GLU A 6 25.16 5.77 -3.76
CA GLU A 6 25.88 6.37 -4.91
C GLU A 6 26.56 7.71 -4.56
N SER A 7 26.02 8.45 -3.59
CA SER A 7 26.59 9.69 -3.06
C SER A 7 27.72 9.47 -2.04
N GLY A 8 28.02 8.22 -1.66
CA GLY A 8 29.07 7.89 -0.69
C GLY A 8 28.60 7.88 0.78
N GLU A 9 27.31 8.05 1.03
CA GLU A 9 26.76 8.03 2.40
C GLU A 9 26.65 6.60 2.92
N THR A 10 26.99 6.40 4.20
CA THR A 10 26.81 5.11 4.85
C THR A 10 25.39 4.97 5.38
N VAL A 11 24.72 3.88 5.03
CA VAL A 11 23.36 3.56 5.48
C VAL A 11 23.33 2.22 6.21
N ASP A 12 22.51 2.12 7.25
CA ASP A 12 22.19 0.85 7.87
C ASP A 12 21.22 0.06 6.97
N LEU A 13 21.37 -1.27 6.98
CA LEU A 13 20.66 -2.17 6.08
C LEU A 13 19.80 -3.19 6.83
N PHE A 14 18.59 -3.36 6.29
CA PHE A 14 17.60 -4.34 6.66
C PHE A 14 17.49 -5.42 5.56
N LEU A 15 17.43 -6.68 5.98
CA LEU A 15 17.21 -7.82 5.08
C LEU A 15 15.76 -8.33 5.26
N LYS A 16 14.92 -8.09 4.25
CA LYS A 16 13.61 -8.75 4.13
C LYS A 16 13.83 -10.10 3.46
N ALA A 17 13.71 -11.20 4.20
CA ALA A 17 13.86 -12.55 3.65
C ALA A 17 12.61 -13.38 3.94
N MET A 18 12.12 -14.09 2.92
CA MET A 18 11.08 -15.11 3.09
C MET A 18 11.65 -16.49 2.74
N PRO A 19 11.48 -17.48 3.64
CA PRO A 19 12.00 -18.82 3.42
C PRO A 19 11.20 -19.55 2.32
N LYS A 20 11.78 -20.63 1.78
CA LYS A 20 11.12 -21.49 0.77
C LYS A 20 9.70 -21.88 1.21
N GLY A 21 8.76 -21.87 0.27
CA GLY A 21 7.35 -22.21 0.48
C GLY A 21 6.45 -21.03 0.85
N SER A 22 6.96 -19.79 0.83
CA SER A 22 6.16 -18.58 1.00
C SER A 22 5.31 -18.23 -0.23
N ARG A 23 4.29 -17.37 -0.02
CA ARG A 23 3.32 -16.96 -1.05
C ARG A 23 3.99 -16.37 -2.29
N ILE A 24 3.44 -16.68 -3.47
CA ILE A 24 3.85 -16.13 -4.78
C ILE A 24 3.86 -14.60 -4.77
N ASP A 25 2.97 -13.97 -4.00
CA ASP A 25 2.86 -12.50 -3.89
C ASP A 25 4.15 -11.83 -3.39
N ALA A 26 4.98 -12.56 -2.63
CA ALA A 26 6.25 -12.07 -2.13
C ALA A 26 7.27 -11.81 -3.28
N THR A 27 7.20 -12.58 -4.36
CA THR A 27 8.08 -12.40 -5.52
C THR A 27 7.75 -11.16 -6.36
N ARG A 28 6.54 -10.62 -6.20
CA ARG A 28 6.11 -9.38 -6.87
C ARG A 28 6.86 -8.17 -6.34
N GLU A 29 7.05 -8.11 -5.02
CA GLU A 29 7.82 -7.05 -4.38
C GLU A 29 9.28 -7.05 -4.84
N VAL A 30 9.90 -8.23 -5.00
CA VAL A 30 11.23 -8.35 -5.59
C VAL A 30 11.26 -7.81 -7.02
N SER A 31 10.26 -8.19 -7.84
CA SER A 31 10.15 -7.69 -9.22
C SER A 31 10.02 -6.17 -9.25
N PHE A 32 9.25 -5.60 -8.33
CA PHE A 32 9.07 -4.17 -8.16
C PHE A 32 10.39 -3.48 -7.83
N TYR A 33 11.08 -3.90 -6.77
CA TYR A 33 12.34 -3.26 -6.39
C TYR A 33 13.42 -3.40 -7.46
N ALA A 34 13.48 -4.53 -8.15
CA ALA A 34 14.37 -4.72 -9.30
C ALA A 34 14.05 -3.72 -10.43
N ALA A 35 12.76 -3.50 -10.73
CA ALA A 35 12.31 -2.55 -11.74
C ALA A 35 12.57 -1.09 -11.33
N VAL A 36 12.37 -0.75 -10.05
CA VAL A 36 12.71 0.57 -9.47
C VAL A 36 14.20 0.86 -9.65
N ARG A 37 15.09 -0.08 -9.30
CA ARG A 37 16.54 0.08 -9.47
C ARG A 37 16.97 0.25 -10.92
N ARG A 38 16.24 -0.34 -11.87
CA ARG A 38 16.46 -0.17 -13.32
C ARG A 38 15.81 1.10 -13.89
N GLY A 39 15.08 1.87 -13.08
CA GLY A 39 14.36 3.07 -13.52
C GLY A 39 13.15 2.76 -14.42
N GLU A 40 12.60 1.55 -14.34
CA GLU A 40 11.47 1.09 -15.17
C GLU A 40 10.10 1.48 -14.61
N VAL A 41 10.06 1.91 -13.34
CA VAL A 41 8.84 2.30 -12.63
C VAL A 41 8.88 3.80 -12.35
N PRO A 42 8.10 4.62 -13.08
CA PRO A 42 8.10 6.07 -12.89
C PRO A 42 7.34 6.45 -11.61
N GLY A 43 7.69 7.61 -11.02
CA GLY A 43 6.97 8.20 -9.89
C GLY A 43 7.25 7.61 -8.51
N VAL A 44 8.04 6.53 -8.40
CA VAL A 44 8.26 5.82 -7.12
C VAL A 44 9.65 6.05 -6.50
N SER A 45 10.60 6.62 -7.23
CA SER A 45 12.00 6.76 -6.78
C SER A 45 12.18 7.62 -5.52
N GLY A 46 11.27 8.56 -5.27
CA GLY A 46 11.29 9.42 -4.10
C GLY A 46 10.58 8.84 -2.87
N VAL A 47 9.78 7.79 -3.05
CA VAL A 47 8.92 7.22 -1.99
C VAL A 47 9.29 5.78 -1.65
N CYS A 48 10.36 5.22 -2.21
CA CYS A 48 10.83 3.87 -1.86
C CYS A 48 12.06 3.93 -0.95
N PRO A 49 12.30 2.90 -0.12
CA PRO A 49 13.59 2.73 0.54
C PRO A 49 14.69 2.52 -0.51
N LEU A 50 15.93 2.88 -0.16
CA LEU A 50 17.08 2.51 -1.00
C LEU A 50 17.22 0.98 -1.01
N VAL A 51 17.28 0.38 -2.19
CA VAL A 51 17.48 -1.07 -2.37
C VAL A 51 18.87 -1.33 -2.94
N LEU A 52 19.64 -2.18 -2.27
CA LEU A 52 20.99 -2.55 -2.70
C LEU A 52 21.03 -3.84 -3.51
N SER A 53 20.23 -4.83 -3.10
CA SER A 53 20.15 -6.10 -3.81
C SER A 53 18.80 -6.77 -3.59
N GLU A 54 18.40 -7.55 -4.58
CA GLU A 54 17.15 -8.29 -4.57
C GLU A 54 17.33 -9.62 -5.32
N GLU A 55 16.85 -10.70 -4.72
CA GLU A 55 16.91 -12.06 -5.25
C GLU A 55 15.54 -12.71 -5.05
N ALA A 56 15.04 -13.38 -6.09
CA ALA A 56 13.86 -14.24 -6.00
C ALA A 56 14.09 -15.54 -6.74
N ASP A 57 13.61 -16.62 -6.14
CA ASP A 57 13.41 -17.91 -6.77
C ASP A 57 11.90 -18.16 -6.88
N TYR A 58 11.37 -18.02 -8.09
CA TYR A 58 9.95 -18.17 -8.38
C TYR A 58 9.46 -19.62 -8.28
N GLU A 59 10.36 -20.61 -8.34
CA GLU A 59 9.99 -22.02 -8.18
C GLU A 59 9.81 -22.36 -6.70
N THR A 60 10.70 -21.86 -5.85
CA THR A 60 10.66 -22.17 -4.40
C THR A 60 9.92 -21.12 -3.56
N GLY A 61 9.61 -19.95 -4.15
CA GLY A 61 9.03 -18.81 -3.46
C GLY A 61 10.00 -18.07 -2.54
N LYS A 62 11.30 -18.43 -2.55
CA LYS A 62 12.34 -17.75 -1.77
C LYS A 62 12.49 -16.33 -2.30
N MET A 63 12.57 -15.36 -1.39
CA MET A 63 12.96 -13.99 -1.73
C MET A 63 13.87 -13.39 -0.67
N GLU A 64 14.77 -12.51 -1.12
CA GLU A 64 15.66 -11.71 -0.30
C GLU A 64 15.72 -10.30 -0.89
N VAL A 65 15.47 -9.28 -0.08
CA VAL A 65 15.68 -7.87 -0.46
C VAL A 65 16.49 -7.20 0.64
N LEU A 66 17.65 -6.67 0.25
CA LEU A 66 18.52 -5.89 1.12
C LEU A 66 18.30 -4.41 0.84
N MET A 67 17.78 -3.70 1.82
CA MET A 67 17.34 -2.31 1.68
C MET A 67 17.73 -1.46 2.89
N GLU A 68 17.53 -0.15 2.79
CA GLU A 68 17.72 0.81 3.90
C GLU A 68 16.92 0.39 5.14
N ASP A 69 17.60 0.37 6.29
CA ASP A 69 16.95 0.25 7.59
C ASP A 69 16.38 1.61 8.02
N LEU A 70 15.12 1.84 7.67
CA LEU A 70 14.41 3.09 7.97
C LEU A 70 14.33 3.37 9.49
N ALA A 71 14.27 2.34 10.33
CA ALA A 71 14.22 2.51 11.77
C ALA A 71 15.56 2.98 12.33
N ALA A 72 16.67 2.42 11.83
CA ALA A 72 18.03 2.86 12.17
C ALA A 72 18.31 4.29 11.65
N SER A 73 17.74 4.66 10.49
CA SER A 73 17.75 6.04 9.95
C SER A 73 16.89 7.04 10.75
N GLY A 74 16.27 6.61 11.86
CA GLY A 74 15.44 7.47 12.70
C GLY A 74 14.05 7.77 12.15
N CYS A 75 13.60 7.07 11.11
CA CYS A 75 12.25 7.23 10.58
C CYS A 75 11.21 6.73 11.60
N ILE A 76 10.01 7.30 11.53
CA ILE A 76 8.89 6.94 12.39
C ILE A 76 7.81 6.30 11.52
N GLY A 77 7.34 5.11 11.90
CA GLY A 77 6.20 4.47 11.23
C GLY A 77 4.94 5.35 11.35
N LEU A 78 4.25 5.60 10.25
CA LEU A 78 3.06 6.47 10.22
C LEU A 78 1.93 5.90 11.08
N ASN A 79 1.85 4.58 11.22
CA ASN A 79 0.91 3.94 12.15
C ASN A 79 1.05 4.50 13.57
N PHE A 80 2.27 4.82 14.03
CA PHE A 80 2.45 5.44 15.35
C PHE A 80 1.90 6.86 15.41
N ILE A 81 1.99 7.64 14.32
CA ILE A 81 1.43 8.99 14.25
C ILE A 81 -0.10 8.95 14.15
N CYS A 82 -0.64 7.94 13.48
CA CYS A 82 -2.09 7.73 13.34
C CYS A 82 -2.74 7.07 14.57
N GLY A 83 -1.92 6.68 15.56
CA GLY A 83 -2.38 6.17 16.86
C GLY A 83 -2.28 4.66 17.04
N ASN A 84 -1.84 3.93 16.02
CA ASN A 84 -1.63 2.48 16.00
C ASN A 84 -2.85 1.73 16.54
N GLN A 85 -3.93 1.73 15.75
CA GLN A 85 -5.31 1.56 16.21
C GLN A 85 -5.59 0.34 17.10
N ILE A 86 -4.82 -0.74 16.93
CA ILE A 86 -5.00 -1.99 17.69
C ILE A 86 -4.18 -1.98 18.99
N TRP A 87 -2.95 -1.49 18.95
CA TRP A 87 -1.98 -1.67 20.04
C TRP A 87 -1.64 -0.40 20.81
N GLY A 88 -2.08 0.76 20.30
CA GLY A 88 -1.70 2.07 20.82
C GLY A 88 -0.26 2.45 20.49
N VAL A 89 0.08 3.71 20.76
CA VAL A 89 1.43 4.23 20.54
C VAL A 89 2.27 4.02 21.82
N PRO A 90 3.42 3.33 21.75
CA PRO A 90 4.35 3.20 22.88
C PRO A 90 4.79 4.58 23.38
N GLU A 91 4.94 4.74 24.70
CA GLU A 91 5.19 6.05 25.32
C GLU A 91 6.49 6.69 24.81
N GLU A 92 7.54 5.90 24.63
CA GLU A 92 8.85 6.33 24.14
C GLU A 92 8.84 6.82 22.67
N LYS A 93 7.77 6.53 21.93
CA LYS A 93 7.55 7.03 20.57
C LYS A 93 6.76 8.33 20.57
N ARG A 94 5.89 8.56 21.57
CA ARG A 94 5.02 9.76 21.63
C ARG A 94 5.81 11.05 21.69
N GLU A 95 6.90 11.06 22.45
CA GLU A 95 7.77 12.23 22.58
C GLU A 95 8.44 12.64 21.26
N LYS A 96 8.51 11.74 20.28
CA LYS A 96 9.12 11.96 18.96
C LYS A 96 8.12 12.36 17.88
N ILE A 97 6.82 12.31 18.18
CA ILE A 97 5.75 12.64 17.25
C ILE A 97 5.40 14.10 17.44
N HIS A 98 5.82 14.93 16.49
CA HIS A 98 5.50 16.35 16.45
C HIS A 98 4.51 16.70 15.33
N ASP A 99 4.46 15.86 14.29
CA ASP A 99 3.56 15.99 13.16
C ASP A 99 2.14 15.55 13.55
N THR A 100 1.11 16.26 13.05
CA THR A 100 -0.28 15.88 13.33
C THR A 100 -0.74 14.74 12.41
N THR A 101 -1.72 13.95 12.86
CA THR A 101 -2.31 12.89 12.02
C THR A 101 -2.88 13.44 10.71
N TYR A 102 -3.48 14.63 10.72
CA TYR A 102 -4.00 15.23 9.49
C TYR A 102 -2.86 15.57 8.52
N ASP A 103 -1.82 16.25 8.97
CA ASP A 103 -0.73 16.70 8.10
C ASP A 103 -0.02 15.51 7.43
N VAL A 104 0.21 14.42 8.16
CA VAL A 104 0.85 13.21 7.58
C VAL A 104 -0.07 12.48 6.60
N VAL A 105 -1.37 12.46 6.85
CA VAL A 105 -2.35 11.86 5.93
C VAL A 105 -2.49 12.73 4.67
N GLU A 106 -2.53 14.05 4.81
CA GLU A 106 -2.54 14.97 3.68
C GLU A 106 -1.26 14.85 2.85
N GLY A 107 -0.09 14.76 3.50
CA GLY A 107 1.18 14.46 2.84
C GLY A 107 1.16 13.12 2.10
N ALA A 108 0.53 12.09 2.68
CA ALA A 108 0.38 10.80 2.01
C ALA A 108 -0.51 10.90 0.77
N PHE A 109 -1.59 11.68 0.81
CA PHE A 109 -2.44 11.92 -0.35
C PHE A 109 -1.68 12.67 -1.46
N ILE A 110 -0.84 13.65 -1.12
CA ILE A 110 -0.01 14.37 -2.10
C ILE A 110 1.07 13.45 -2.70
N ALA A 111 1.74 12.65 -1.88
CA ALA A 111 2.72 11.69 -2.36
C ALA A 111 2.08 10.60 -3.25
N GLY A 112 0.91 10.09 -2.87
CA GLY A 112 0.09 9.21 -3.70
C GLY A 112 -0.33 9.86 -5.02
N ALA A 113 -0.78 11.12 -4.99
CA ALA A 113 -1.13 11.88 -6.19
C ALA A 113 0.05 11.96 -7.18
N ARG A 114 1.24 12.31 -6.71
CA ARG A 114 2.45 12.39 -7.53
C ARG A 114 2.83 11.04 -8.14
N MET A 115 2.72 9.96 -7.36
CA MET A 115 2.94 8.60 -7.84
C MET A 115 1.92 8.22 -8.94
N HIS A 116 0.64 8.45 -8.69
CA HIS A 116 -0.44 8.14 -9.63
C HIS A 116 -0.32 8.97 -10.92
N ALA A 117 -0.02 10.27 -10.82
CA ALA A 117 0.15 11.17 -11.95
C ALA A 117 1.22 10.67 -12.94
N ALA A 118 2.30 10.08 -12.43
CA ALA A 118 3.39 9.57 -13.25
C ALA A 118 3.00 8.40 -14.18
N THR A 119 1.88 7.72 -13.90
CA THR A 119 1.36 6.59 -14.69
C THR A 119 -0.11 6.72 -15.04
N TRP A 120 -0.69 7.93 -14.92
CA TRP A 120 -2.11 8.17 -15.07
C TRP A 120 -2.61 7.77 -16.46
N CYS A 121 -3.43 6.72 -16.51
CA CYS A 121 -3.92 6.10 -17.72
C CYS A 121 -2.82 5.75 -18.74
N ASP A 122 -1.58 5.53 -18.31
CA ASP A 122 -0.47 5.20 -19.21
C ASP A 122 -0.49 3.69 -19.55
N PRO A 123 -0.81 3.29 -20.80
CA PRO A 123 -0.85 1.88 -21.18
C PRO A 123 0.50 1.17 -21.04
N LYS A 124 1.63 1.88 -20.93
CA LYS A 124 2.95 1.27 -20.72
C LYS A 124 3.02 0.53 -19.38
N VAL A 125 2.28 0.94 -18.36
CA VAL A 125 2.24 0.23 -17.07
C VAL A 125 1.72 -1.21 -17.24
N MET A 126 0.84 -1.44 -18.22
CA MET A 126 0.30 -2.77 -18.54
C MET A 126 1.31 -3.72 -19.21
N ALA A 127 2.46 -3.19 -19.65
CA ALA A 127 3.56 -4.01 -20.16
C ALA A 127 4.31 -4.74 -19.03
N LEU A 128 4.20 -4.26 -17.78
CA LEU A 128 4.80 -4.87 -16.59
C LEU A 128 3.92 -6.04 -16.12
N LYS A 129 4.03 -7.19 -16.79
CA LYS A 129 3.16 -8.37 -16.57
C LYS A 129 3.23 -9.01 -15.19
N TRP A 130 4.18 -8.60 -14.36
CA TRP A 130 4.33 -9.03 -12.96
C TRP A 130 3.46 -8.22 -11.99
N LEU A 131 2.98 -7.04 -12.38
CA LEU A 131 2.09 -6.21 -11.56
C LEU A 131 0.76 -6.93 -11.28
N LYS A 132 0.24 -6.75 -10.06
CA LYS A 132 -1.09 -7.23 -9.70
C LYS A 132 -2.15 -6.53 -10.55
N GLY A 133 -3.22 -7.26 -10.87
CA GLY A 133 -4.36 -6.69 -11.59
C GLY A 133 -4.21 -6.55 -13.11
N VAL A 134 -3.00 -6.52 -13.67
CA VAL A 134 -2.79 -6.33 -15.13
C VAL A 134 -3.54 -7.36 -15.97
N ARG A 135 -3.58 -8.63 -15.53
CA ARG A 135 -4.32 -9.71 -16.21
C ARG A 135 -5.84 -9.55 -16.14
N PHE A 136 -6.35 -8.71 -15.25
CA PHE A 136 -7.79 -8.43 -15.22
C PHE A 136 -8.19 -7.57 -16.41
N PHE A 137 -7.37 -6.57 -16.79
CA PHE A 137 -7.67 -5.68 -17.92
C PHE A 137 -7.78 -6.41 -19.26
N ASP A 138 -6.92 -7.40 -19.53
CA ASP A 138 -6.98 -8.18 -20.77
C ASP A 138 -7.89 -9.43 -20.69
N GLY A 139 -8.57 -9.62 -19.55
CA GLY A 139 -9.48 -10.74 -19.32
C GLY A 139 -8.79 -12.06 -18.94
N SER A 140 -7.47 -12.19 -19.10
CA SER A 140 -6.76 -13.45 -18.85
C SER A 140 -6.72 -13.87 -17.38
N GLY A 141 -7.02 -12.95 -16.47
CA GLY A 141 -7.01 -13.15 -15.02
C GLY A 141 -8.33 -13.66 -14.42
N GLN A 142 -9.36 -13.96 -15.23
CA GLN A 142 -10.68 -14.37 -14.75
C GLN A 142 -10.62 -15.54 -13.75
N ALA A 143 -9.87 -16.59 -14.06
CA ALA A 143 -9.78 -17.77 -13.18
C ALA A 143 -9.17 -17.44 -11.81
N VAL A 144 -8.15 -16.58 -11.77
CA VAL A 144 -7.50 -16.15 -10.52
C VAL A 144 -8.45 -15.28 -9.70
N TRP A 145 -9.14 -14.36 -10.37
CA TRP A 145 -10.13 -13.50 -9.73
C TRP A 145 -11.28 -14.33 -9.14
N GLN A 146 -11.83 -15.26 -9.91
CA GLN A 146 -12.94 -16.11 -9.46
C GLN A 146 -12.55 -16.96 -8.27
N LYS A 147 -11.34 -17.55 -8.30
CA LYS A 147 -10.80 -18.29 -7.16
C LYS A 147 -10.70 -17.39 -5.92
N GLY A 148 -10.18 -16.16 -6.07
CA GLY A 148 -10.09 -15.21 -4.97
C GLY A 148 -11.46 -14.89 -4.35
N LEU A 149 -12.47 -14.67 -5.19
CA LEU A 149 -13.84 -14.43 -4.71
C LEU A 149 -14.44 -15.66 -4.01
N ASP A 150 -14.19 -16.86 -4.53
CA ASP A 150 -14.66 -18.11 -3.90
C ASP A 150 -13.96 -18.35 -2.55
N ASP A 151 -12.67 -18.06 -2.45
CA ASP A 151 -11.92 -18.09 -1.19
C ASP A 151 -12.50 -17.07 -0.19
N CYS A 152 -12.84 -15.85 -0.61
CA CYS A 152 -13.51 -14.84 0.22
C CYS A 152 -14.88 -15.33 0.72
N ARG A 153 -15.70 -15.92 -0.15
CA ARG A 153 -17.01 -16.50 0.23
C ARG A 153 -16.85 -17.61 1.25
N ALA A 154 -15.88 -18.51 1.06
CA ALA A 154 -15.60 -19.60 1.98
C ALA A 154 -15.07 -19.10 3.34
N LEU A 155 -14.19 -18.08 3.35
CA LEU A 155 -13.72 -17.44 4.57
C LEU A 155 -14.85 -16.74 5.32
N TRP A 156 -15.71 -16.02 4.61
CA TRP A 156 -16.86 -15.34 5.20
C TRP A 156 -17.85 -16.34 5.83
N ALA A 157 -18.18 -17.43 5.12
CA ALA A 157 -19.04 -18.48 5.65
C ALA A 157 -18.48 -19.10 6.95
N ARG A 158 -17.18 -19.44 6.97
CA ARG A 158 -16.49 -19.92 8.19
C ARG A 158 -16.49 -18.88 9.31
N GLY A 159 -16.34 -17.60 8.97
CA GLY A 159 -16.46 -16.50 9.91
C GLY A 159 -17.83 -16.49 10.58
N LYS A 160 -18.92 -16.59 9.80
CA LYS A 160 -20.29 -16.63 10.32
C LYS A 160 -20.51 -17.83 11.25
N GLU A 161 -20.02 -19.01 10.90
CA GLU A 161 -20.06 -20.19 11.76
C GLU A 161 -19.37 -19.94 13.10
N ARG A 162 -18.16 -19.35 13.05
CA ARG A 162 -17.38 -19.01 14.25
C ARG A 162 -18.14 -18.05 15.17
N PHE A 163 -18.72 -16.97 14.62
CA PHE A 163 -19.53 -16.02 15.37
C PHE A 163 -20.81 -16.62 15.96
N ALA A 164 -21.35 -17.70 15.37
CA ALA A 164 -22.51 -18.40 15.91
C ALA A 164 -22.16 -19.30 17.11
N THR A 165 -20.90 -19.70 17.24
CA THR A 165 -20.44 -20.67 18.26
C THR A 165 -19.56 -20.08 19.36
N GLU A 166 -18.94 -18.92 19.14
CA GLU A 166 -18.04 -18.30 20.13
C GLU A 166 -18.81 -17.36 21.06
N ASP A 167 -18.81 -17.69 22.35
CA ASP A 167 -19.40 -16.85 23.40
C ASP A 167 -18.73 -15.47 23.45
N GLY A 168 -19.55 -14.42 23.51
CA GLY A 168 -19.08 -13.04 23.63
C GLY A 168 -18.73 -12.33 22.32
N LEU A 169 -18.86 -13.01 21.18
CA LEU A 169 -18.76 -12.40 19.85
C LEU A 169 -20.14 -12.37 19.19
N THR A 170 -20.60 -11.20 18.77
CA THR A 170 -21.88 -11.05 18.07
C THR A 170 -21.65 -10.35 16.74
N LEU A 171 -22.01 -11.04 15.66
CA LEU A 171 -21.98 -10.43 14.33
C LEU A 171 -23.16 -9.47 14.18
N SER A 172 -22.88 -8.23 13.78
CA SER A 172 -23.93 -7.24 13.51
C SER A 172 -24.80 -7.69 12.32
N PRO A 173 -26.14 -7.76 12.46
CA PRO A 173 -27.02 -8.13 11.34
C PRO A 173 -26.89 -7.17 10.14
N LYS A 174 -26.54 -5.90 10.41
CA LYS A 174 -26.28 -4.91 9.36
C LYS A 174 -25.02 -5.27 8.57
N LEU A 175 -23.93 -5.62 9.27
CA LEU A 175 -22.68 -6.01 8.64
C LEU A 175 -22.86 -7.30 7.83
N GLU A 176 -23.53 -8.30 8.42
CA GLU A 176 -23.79 -9.57 7.74
C GLU A 176 -24.51 -9.36 6.41
N ARG A 177 -25.61 -8.60 6.43
CA ARG A 177 -26.37 -8.28 5.23
C ARG A 177 -25.55 -7.55 4.18
N ILE A 178 -24.70 -6.60 4.56
CA ILE A 178 -23.84 -5.85 3.63
C ILE A 178 -22.83 -6.79 2.98
N MET A 179 -22.18 -7.64 3.77
CA MET A 179 -21.18 -8.59 3.26
C MET A 179 -21.80 -9.64 2.34
N ASP A 180 -22.93 -10.23 2.73
CA ASP A 180 -23.66 -11.20 1.91
C ASP A 180 -24.10 -10.58 0.56
N GLN A 181 -24.63 -9.35 0.58
CA GLN A 181 -25.03 -8.65 -0.64
C GLN A 181 -23.83 -8.30 -1.53
N SER A 182 -22.73 -7.83 -0.94
CA SER A 182 -21.50 -7.49 -1.67
C SER A 182 -20.90 -8.71 -2.39
N LEU A 183 -20.73 -9.83 -1.67
CA LEU A 183 -20.19 -11.07 -2.23
C LEU A 183 -21.10 -11.73 -3.27
N ALA A 184 -22.42 -11.54 -3.14
CA ALA A 184 -23.40 -12.01 -4.12
C ALA A 184 -23.41 -11.16 -5.40
N ALA A 185 -23.21 -9.84 -5.28
CA ALA A 185 -23.18 -8.92 -6.41
C ALA A 185 -21.84 -8.93 -7.17
N ALA A 186 -20.74 -9.35 -6.53
CA ALA A 186 -19.44 -9.42 -7.16
C ALA A 186 -19.42 -10.44 -8.32
N SER A 187 -19.05 -9.95 -9.51
CA SER A 187 -18.81 -10.76 -10.71
C SER A 187 -17.58 -10.27 -11.46
N PHE A 188 -16.91 -11.18 -12.17
CA PHE A 188 -15.75 -10.82 -12.99
C PHE A 188 -16.19 -9.90 -14.12
N GLU A 189 -17.37 -10.15 -14.68
CA GLU A 189 -17.93 -9.41 -15.81
C GLU A 189 -18.20 -7.96 -15.44
N SER A 190 -18.80 -7.68 -14.29
CA SER A 190 -19.04 -6.32 -13.82
C SER A 190 -17.73 -5.59 -13.49
N MET A 191 -16.79 -6.28 -12.83
CA MET A 191 -15.48 -5.71 -12.51
C MET A 191 -14.69 -5.40 -13.80
N HIS A 192 -14.62 -6.35 -14.73
CA HIS A 192 -13.90 -6.23 -16.00
C HIS A 192 -14.50 -5.12 -16.86
N ALA A 193 -15.83 -5.05 -16.97
CA ALA A 193 -16.52 -3.96 -17.67
C ALA A 193 -16.19 -2.59 -17.08
N HIS A 194 -16.13 -2.47 -15.75
CA HIS A 194 -15.79 -1.23 -15.07
C HIS A 194 -14.34 -0.80 -15.32
N ILE A 195 -13.36 -1.69 -15.10
CA ILE A 195 -11.94 -1.35 -15.24
C ILE A 195 -11.49 -1.18 -16.70
N THR A 196 -12.28 -1.65 -17.67
CA THR A 196 -12.01 -1.45 -19.11
C THR A 196 -12.82 -0.31 -19.72
N ASP A 197 -13.71 0.33 -18.95
CA ASP A 197 -14.38 1.56 -19.39
C ASP A 197 -13.33 2.66 -19.58
N PRO A 198 -13.26 3.31 -20.77
CA PRO A 198 -12.31 4.39 -21.03
C PRO A 198 -12.43 5.61 -20.11
N SER A 199 -13.56 5.75 -19.40
CA SER A 199 -13.79 6.81 -18.41
C SER A 199 -13.29 6.44 -17.01
N THR A 200 -13.00 5.16 -16.75
CA THR A 200 -12.43 4.70 -15.49
C THR A 200 -10.92 4.89 -15.50
N PRO A 201 -10.35 5.75 -14.62
CA PRO A 201 -8.92 5.97 -14.59
C PRO A 201 -8.19 4.77 -13.96
N PHE A 202 -6.95 4.54 -14.40
CA PHE A 202 -6.04 3.61 -13.74
C PHE A 202 -4.66 4.25 -13.58
N ALA A 203 -3.92 3.81 -12.58
CA ALA A 203 -2.50 4.13 -12.43
C ALA A 203 -1.77 2.96 -11.75
N LEU A 204 -0.45 3.08 -11.62
CA LEU A 204 0.32 2.25 -10.71
C LEU A 204 -0.06 2.60 -9.27
N CYS A 205 -0.54 1.63 -8.52
CA CYS A 205 -0.96 1.73 -7.14
C CYS A 205 -0.03 0.89 -6.25
N HIS A 206 0.26 1.37 -5.04
CA HIS A 206 0.92 0.61 -3.97
C HIS A 206 0.18 -0.70 -3.65
N GLY A 207 -1.16 -0.67 -3.66
CA GLY A 207 -2.05 -1.83 -3.49
C GLY A 207 -2.28 -2.27 -2.04
N ASP A 208 -1.46 -1.80 -1.11
CA ASP A 208 -1.65 -1.92 0.35
C ASP A 208 -1.33 -0.60 1.06
N PHE A 209 -2.02 0.47 0.64
CA PHE A 209 -1.69 1.86 0.98
C PHE A 209 -2.29 2.25 2.33
N HIS A 210 -1.52 2.03 3.37
CA HIS A 210 -1.97 2.26 4.73
C HIS A 210 -0.81 2.63 5.66
N ALA A 211 -1.11 3.18 6.84
CA ALA A 211 -0.12 3.89 7.65
C ALA A 211 0.98 2.97 8.20
N ALA A 212 0.72 1.67 8.39
CA ALA A 212 1.73 0.71 8.82
C ALA A 212 2.73 0.32 7.71
N ASN A 213 2.39 0.60 6.44
CA ASN A 213 3.27 0.43 5.29
C ASN A 213 3.98 1.74 4.89
N MET A 214 4.02 2.72 5.81
CA MET A 214 4.65 4.01 5.57
C MET A 214 5.53 4.43 6.74
N PHE A 215 6.65 5.06 6.40
CA PHE A 215 7.56 5.70 7.33
C PHE A 215 7.71 7.17 6.99
N LEU A 216 7.86 8.00 8.02
CA LEU A 216 8.18 9.41 7.90
C LEU A 216 9.66 9.61 8.23
N ARG A 217 10.42 10.15 7.26
CA ARG A 217 11.81 10.52 7.48
C ARG A 217 11.92 11.66 8.51
N PRO A 218 13.03 11.71 9.27
CA PRO A 218 13.31 12.84 10.15
C PRO A 218 13.23 14.17 9.41
N GLN A 219 12.75 15.19 10.11
CA GLN A 219 12.58 16.52 9.58
C GLN A 219 13.94 17.16 9.23
N PRO A 220 14.14 17.66 8.00
CA PRO A 220 15.34 18.43 7.68
C PRO A 220 15.34 19.75 8.47
N THR A 221 16.53 20.21 8.88
CA THR A 221 16.71 21.50 9.55
C THR A 221 17.44 22.48 8.62
N PRO A 222 16.89 23.69 8.37
CA PRO A 222 15.63 24.24 8.86
C PRO A 222 14.39 23.66 8.15
N TYR A 223 13.27 23.62 8.87
CA TYR A 223 12.00 23.11 8.35
C TYR A 223 11.04 24.23 7.98
N THR A 224 10.38 24.06 6.84
CA THR A 224 9.22 24.86 6.44
C THR A 224 8.02 23.93 6.43
N PRO A 225 7.06 24.08 7.36
CA PRO A 225 5.87 23.24 7.38
C PRO A 225 5.01 23.55 6.16
N CYS A 226 4.95 22.61 5.21
CA CYS A 226 3.94 22.57 4.18
C CYS A 226 3.64 21.12 3.78
N PRO A 227 2.44 20.84 3.24
CA PRO A 227 2.03 19.48 2.87
C PRO A 227 2.96 18.81 1.85
N GLU A 228 3.55 19.59 0.94
CA GLU A 228 4.51 19.10 -0.05
C GLU A 228 5.81 18.63 0.60
N ALA A 229 6.32 19.37 1.59
CA ALA A 229 7.50 18.97 2.34
C ALA A 229 7.23 17.74 3.22
N MET A 230 5.97 17.54 3.64
CA MET A 230 5.55 16.29 4.28
C MET A 230 5.58 15.12 3.30
N ALA A 231 5.01 15.30 2.11
CA ALA A 231 5.00 14.29 1.06
C ALA A 231 6.40 13.81 0.68
N ASP A 232 7.38 14.73 0.61
CA ASP A 232 8.78 14.43 0.28
C ASP A 232 9.51 13.61 1.35
N ARG A 233 8.97 13.53 2.58
CA ARG A 233 9.54 12.77 3.70
C ARG A 233 8.98 11.35 3.78
N LEU A 234 7.95 11.01 3.00
CA LEU A 234 7.29 9.72 3.10
C LEU A 234 8.04 8.64 2.34
N VAL A 235 8.17 7.49 2.98
CA VAL A 235 8.73 6.27 2.41
C VAL A 235 7.73 5.15 2.57
N TYR A 236 7.36 4.52 1.47
CA TYR A 236 6.44 3.40 1.39
C TYR A 236 7.20 2.09 1.36
N VAL A 237 6.69 1.10 2.08
CA VAL A 237 7.26 -0.25 2.19
C VAL A 237 6.16 -1.28 1.97
N ASP A 238 6.56 -2.54 1.81
CA ASP A 238 5.63 -3.64 1.57
C ASP A 238 4.85 -3.50 0.25
N TRP A 239 5.61 -3.37 -0.84
CA TRP A 239 5.10 -3.31 -2.21
C TRP A 239 4.67 -4.69 -2.75
N SER A 240 4.28 -5.61 -1.87
CA SER A 240 3.85 -6.95 -2.25
C SER A 240 2.54 -6.95 -3.03
N GLU A 241 1.69 -5.94 -2.82
CA GLU A 241 0.39 -5.78 -3.49
C GLU A 241 0.40 -4.80 -4.67
N VAL A 242 1.59 -4.29 -5.05
CA VAL A 242 1.74 -3.31 -6.12
C VAL A 242 1.09 -3.77 -7.42
N GLY A 243 0.31 -2.89 -8.04
CA GLY A 243 -0.54 -3.27 -9.15
C GLY A 243 -1.07 -2.10 -9.94
N VAL A 244 -1.86 -2.40 -10.95
CA VAL A 244 -2.60 -1.40 -11.72
C VAL A 244 -4.04 -1.43 -11.27
N TRP A 245 -4.55 -0.28 -10.80
CA TRP A 245 -5.92 -0.18 -10.31
C TRP A 245 -6.42 1.27 -10.33
N GLU A 246 -7.66 1.47 -9.86
CA GLU A 246 -8.25 2.79 -9.65
C GLU A 246 -7.58 3.53 -8.48
N PRO A 247 -6.95 4.68 -8.72
CA PRO A 247 -6.17 5.38 -7.70
C PRO A 247 -6.96 5.80 -6.44
N VAL A 248 -8.26 6.07 -6.59
CA VAL A 248 -9.10 6.52 -5.47
C VAL A 248 -9.36 5.39 -4.46
N THR A 249 -9.37 4.12 -4.89
CA THR A 249 -9.57 3.02 -3.94
C THR A 249 -8.39 2.87 -2.98
N GLU A 250 -7.19 3.25 -3.46
CA GLU A 250 -5.98 3.25 -2.65
C GLU A 250 -6.07 4.30 -1.52
N LEU A 251 -6.55 5.51 -1.84
CA LEU A 251 -6.78 6.57 -0.85
C LEU A 251 -7.83 6.17 0.20
N ALA A 252 -8.86 5.44 -0.23
CA ALA A 252 -9.89 4.94 0.68
C ALA A 252 -9.32 3.96 1.71
N GLN A 253 -8.36 3.12 1.31
CA GLN A 253 -7.70 2.19 2.22
C GLN A 253 -7.03 2.93 3.38
N MET A 254 -6.22 3.96 3.09
CA MET A 254 -5.54 4.76 4.11
C MET A 254 -6.52 5.34 5.14
N ILE A 255 -7.63 5.90 4.67
CA ILE A 255 -8.66 6.45 5.55
C ILE A 255 -9.27 5.34 6.42
N MET A 256 -9.62 4.20 5.84
CA MET A 256 -10.36 3.12 6.52
C MET A 256 -9.51 2.33 7.53
N SER A 257 -8.22 2.12 7.28
CA SER A 257 -7.41 1.17 8.04
C SER A 257 -6.73 1.78 9.27
N ASP A 258 -6.26 3.03 9.17
CA ASP A 258 -5.31 3.57 10.13
C ASP A 258 -5.66 4.95 10.66
N THR A 259 -6.63 5.65 10.06
CA THR A 259 -7.05 6.97 10.55
C THR A 259 -8.21 6.90 11.55
N ARG A 260 -8.17 7.79 12.54
CA ARG A 260 -9.27 7.92 13.52
C ARG A 260 -10.51 8.53 12.86
N PRO A 261 -11.72 8.33 13.41
CA PRO A 261 -12.96 8.84 12.83
C PRO A 261 -12.93 10.34 12.48
N GLU A 262 -12.21 11.15 13.24
CA GLU A 262 -12.11 12.61 13.00
C GLU A 262 -11.43 12.94 11.66
N ILE A 263 -10.52 12.08 11.18
CA ILE A 263 -9.90 12.23 9.86
C ILE A 263 -10.86 11.80 8.75
N MET A 264 -11.74 10.82 9.02
CA MET A 264 -12.76 10.40 8.05
C MET A 264 -13.73 11.55 7.71
N ASP A 265 -14.05 12.41 8.68
CA ASP A 265 -14.86 13.61 8.47
C ASP A 265 -14.21 14.63 7.52
N GLN A 266 -12.89 14.53 7.32
CA GLN A 266 -12.09 15.39 6.44
C GLN A 266 -11.75 14.72 5.10
N SER A 267 -12.27 13.51 4.85
CA SER A 267 -12.02 12.73 3.62
C SER A 267 -12.28 13.52 2.33
N ARG A 268 -13.32 14.36 2.30
CA ARG A 268 -13.60 15.24 1.15
C ARG A 268 -12.43 16.18 0.85
N THR A 269 -11.95 16.89 1.87
CA THR A 269 -10.83 17.83 1.73
C THR A 269 -9.57 17.10 1.26
N LEU A 270 -9.29 15.93 1.84
CA LEU A 270 -8.15 15.11 1.43
C LEU A 270 -8.23 14.70 -0.05
N VAL A 271 -9.41 14.28 -0.51
CA VAL A 271 -9.64 13.94 -1.93
C VAL A 271 -9.51 15.17 -2.83
N GLU A 272 -10.00 16.33 -2.40
CA GLU A 272 -9.82 17.59 -3.15
C GLU A 272 -8.33 17.95 -3.24
N THR A 273 -7.56 17.82 -2.16
CA THR A 273 -6.10 17.99 -2.16
C THR A 273 -5.42 17.04 -3.14
N TYR A 274 -5.80 15.76 -3.14
CA TYR A 274 -5.30 14.78 -4.09
C TYR A 274 -5.57 15.20 -5.54
N GLN A 275 -6.78 15.66 -5.86
CA GLN A 275 -7.15 16.09 -7.22
C GLN A 275 -6.36 17.29 -7.72
N LEU A 276 -5.87 18.16 -6.82
CA LEU A 276 -5.02 19.30 -7.21
C LEU A 276 -3.60 18.89 -7.61
N HIS A 277 -3.19 17.65 -7.29
CA HIS A 277 -1.83 17.15 -7.47
C HIS A 277 -1.70 16.01 -8.48
N VAL A 278 -2.81 15.57 -9.10
CA VAL A 278 -2.85 14.61 -10.22
C VAL A 278 -3.01 15.34 -11.53
#